data_AF-A0AAE6KR23-F1
#
_entry.id   AF-A0AAE6KR23-F1
#
_cell.length_a   1.000
_cell.length_b   1.000
_cell.length_c   1.000
_cell.angle_alpha   90.00
_cell.angle_beta   90.00
_cell.angle_gamma   90.00
#
_symmetry.space_group_name_H-M   'P 1'
#
loop_
_entity.id
_entity.type
_entity.pdbx_description
1 polymer ?
#
loop_
_entity_poly.entity_id
_entity_poly.type
_entity_poly.pdbx_seq_one_letter_code
_entity_poly.pdbx_strand_id
1 'polypeptide(L)'
;MAEVDPKDARIAELERQVEELTRLVRELREQLRRNSGNSNRPPSSDTLGQRTERRRQCGSGKKRGGQPGHKGLTRALVAEEKVSEFKHLFPSECENCWVPLSRDGGTRGLTKKCSSRLVSVPFGVTTERSRASANTLLACGR
;
A
#
# COMPACT_ATOMS: atom_id res chain seq x y z
N MET A 1 14.39 2.54 -70.79
CA MET A 1 14.38 2.80 -69.33
C MET A 1 13.81 4.19 -69.17
N ALA A 2 12.62 4.34 -68.59
CA ALA A 2 11.98 5.65 -68.48
C ALA A 2 12.77 6.51 -67.49
N GLU A 3 13.27 7.65 -67.96
CA GLU A 3 13.84 8.67 -67.07
C GLU A 3 12.71 9.20 -66.20
N VAL A 4 12.79 8.91 -64.90
CA VAL A 4 11.88 9.46 -63.91
C VAL A 4 12.19 10.94 -63.77
N ASP A 5 11.19 11.80 -63.95
CA ASP A 5 11.36 13.24 -63.80
C ASP A 5 11.93 13.51 -62.38
N PRO A 6 12.96 14.37 -62.23
CA PRO A 6 13.54 14.66 -60.92
C PRO A 6 12.49 15.11 -59.89
N LYS A 7 11.35 15.64 -60.33
CA LYS A 7 10.20 15.95 -59.46
C LYS A 7 9.52 14.71 -58.92
N ASP A 8 9.30 13.69 -59.74
CA ASP A 8 8.66 12.44 -59.32
C ASP A 8 9.56 11.67 -58.34
N ALA A 9 10.88 11.68 -58.56
CA ALA A 9 11.85 11.14 -57.61
C ALA A 9 11.82 11.90 -56.27
N ARG A 10 11.66 13.22 -56.31
CA ARG A 10 11.54 14.04 -55.10
C ARG A 10 10.21 13.81 -54.37
N ILE A 11 9.11 13.62 -55.09
CA ILE A 11 7.80 13.31 -54.52
C ILE A 11 7.84 11.96 -53.80
N ALA A 12 8.38 10.92 -54.44
CA ALA A 12 8.49 9.60 -53.83
C ALA A 12 9.34 9.60 -52.54
N GLU A 13 10.44 10.36 -52.50
CA GLU A 13 11.25 10.52 -51.30
C GLU A 13 10.47 11.24 -50.18
N LEU A 14 9.74 12.31 -50.51
CA LEU A 14 8.94 13.04 -49.54
C LEU A 14 7.79 12.18 -48.99
N GLU A 15 7.12 11.40 -49.84
CA GLU A 15 6.06 10.48 -49.43
C GLU A 15 6.59 9.43 -48.45
N ARG A 16 7.75 8.83 -48.74
CA ARG A 16 8.42 7.93 -47.80
C ARG A 16 8.73 8.56 -46.45
N GLN A 17 9.20 9.82 -46.46
CA GLN A 17 9.48 10.54 -45.21
C GLN A 17 8.20 10.83 -44.43
N VAL A 18 7.13 11.23 -45.12
CA VAL A 18 5.82 11.49 -44.50
C VAL A 18 5.26 10.21 -43.87
N GLU A 19 5.35 9.06 -44.55
CA GLU A 19 4.91 7.78 -44.00
C GLU A 19 5.67 7.41 -42.73
N GLU A 20 7.00 7.49 -42.76
CA GLU A 20 7.84 7.17 -41.60
C GLU A 20 7.54 8.12 -40.43
N LEU A 21 7.48 9.43 -40.69
CA LEU A 21 7.16 10.41 -39.66
C LEU A 21 5.76 10.20 -39.09
N THR A 22 4.78 9.86 -39.93
CA THR A 22 3.40 9.59 -39.49
C THR A 22 3.35 8.36 -38.60
N ARG A 23 4.09 7.31 -38.96
CA ARG A 23 4.24 6.09 -38.14
C ARG A 23 4.82 6.43 -36.76
N LEU A 24 5.93 7.16 -36.72
CA LEU A 24 6.60 7.54 -35.48
C LEU A 24 5.71 8.42 -34.60
N VAL A 25 5.02 9.40 -35.19
CA VAL A 25 4.08 10.26 -34.46
C VAL A 25 2.96 9.44 -33.83
N ARG A 26 2.43 8.43 -34.53
CA ARG A 26 1.40 7.54 -33.98
C ARG A 26 1.93 6.75 -32.79
N GLU A 27 3.08 6.11 -32.93
CA GLU A 27 3.69 5.29 -31.87
C GLU A 27 4.02 6.12 -30.62
N LEU A 28 4.60 7.30 -30.80
CA LEU A 28 4.90 8.21 -29.70
C LEU A 28 3.63 8.70 -29.00
N ARG A 29 2.57 9.01 -29.76
CA ARG A 29 1.27 9.38 -29.19
C ARG A 29 0.64 8.24 -28.38
N GLU A 30 0.75 7.01 -28.84
CA GLU A 30 0.31 5.84 -28.09
C GLU A 30 1.13 5.64 -26.82
N GLN A 31 2.46 5.80 -26.87
CA GLN A 31 3.33 5.76 -25.70
C GLN A 31 2.94 6.82 -24.65
N LEU A 32 2.69 8.06 -25.08
CA LEU A 32 2.29 9.16 -24.19
C LEU A 32 0.91 8.96 -23.57
N ARG A 33 -0.02 8.31 -24.28
CA ARG A 33 -1.36 8.00 -23.75
C ARG A 33 -1.40 6.82 -22.78
N ARG A 34 -0.36 5.98 -22.71
CA ARG A 34 -0.31 4.83 -21.80
C ARG A 34 -0.19 5.28 -20.34
N ASN A 35 -1.15 4.88 -19.52
CA ASN A 35 -1.15 5.07 -18.08
C ASN A 35 -1.66 3.80 -17.38
N SER A 36 -1.55 3.70 -16.06
CA SER A 36 -2.04 2.53 -15.33
C SER A 36 -3.56 2.31 -15.38
N GLY A 37 -4.34 3.27 -15.90
CA GLY A 37 -5.78 3.12 -16.10
C GLY A 37 -6.16 2.37 -17.39
N ASN A 38 -5.32 2.44 -18.43
CA ASN A 38 -5.59 1.83 -19.74
C ASN A 38 -4.56 0.76 -20.16
N SER A 39 -3.50 0.54 -19.38
CA SER A 39 -2.34 -0.28 -19.80
C SER A 39 -1.97 -1.43 -18.85
N ASN A 40 -2.79 -1.76 -17.84
CA ASN A 40 -2.47 -2.75 -16.78
C ASN A 40 -1.11 -2.57 -16.07
N ARG A 41 -0.43 -1.44 -16.27
CA ARG A 41 0.83 -1.09 -15.59
C ARG A 41 0.53 -0.74 -14.14
N PRO A 42 1.45 -0.99 -13.19
CA PRO A 42 1.23 -0.59 -11.82
C PRO A 42 1.16 0.95 -11.70
N PRO A 43 0.32 1.52 -10.82
CA PRO A 43 0.18 2.97 -10.63
C PRO A 43 1.47 3.64 -10.13
N SER A 44 2.43 2.85 -9.63
CA SER A 44 3.76 3.33 -9.30
C SER A 44 4.63 3.68 -10.52
N SER A 45 4.24 3.24 -11.72
CA SER A 45 4.94 3.56 -12.98
C SER A 45 4.45 4.84 -13.65
N ASP A 46 3.32 5.41 -13.21
CA ASP A 46 2.78 6.66 -13.75
C ASP A 46 3.70 7.85 -13.37
N THR A 47 3.67 8.92 -14.18
CA THR A 47 4.40 10.15 -13.88
C THR A 47 3.82 10.87 -12.65
N LEU A 48 4.58 11.78 -12.04
CA LEU A 48 4.13 12.52 -10.84
C LEU A 48 2.82 13.28 -11.09
N GLY A 49 2.67 13.89 -12.26
CA GLY A 49 1.44 14.58 -12.68
C GLY A 49 0.24 13.62 -12.72
N GLN A 50 0.39 12.49 -13.40
CA GLN A 50 -0.66 11.46 -13.52
C GLN A 50 -1.07 10.87 -12.16
N ARG A 51 -0.11 10.65 -11.25
CA ARG A 51 -0.40 10.17 -9.89
C ARG A 51 -1.12 11.21 -9.04
N THR A 52 -0.76 12.47 -9.20
CA THR A 52 -1.38 13.59 -8.48
C THR A 52 -2.84 13.76 -8.91
N GLU A 53 -3.10 13.68 -10.21
CA GLU A 53 -4.45 13.73 -10.77
C GLU A 53 -5.34 12.58 -10.29
N ARG A 54 -4.81 11.35 -10.22
CA ARG A 54 -5.52 10.20 -9.64
C ARG A 54 -5.88 10.40 -8.17
N ARG A 55 -4.96 10.94 -7.37
CA ARG A 55 -5.21 11.19 -5.93
C ARG A 55 -6.29 12.25 -5.70
N ARG A 56 -6.54 13.14 -6.68
CA ARG A 56 -7.60 14.15 -6.62
C ARG A 56 -8.99 13.59 -6.91
N GLN A 57 -9.12 12.34 -7.37
CA GLN A 57 -10.44 11.73 -7.54
C GLN A 57 -11.09 11.58 -6.15
N CYS A 58 -12.18 12.31 -5.95
CA CYS A 58 -12.98 12.22 -4.75
C CYS A 58 -13.34 10.75 -4.51
N GLY A 59 -13.13 10.28 -3.28
CA GLY A 59 -13.54 8.93 -2.89
C GLY A 59 -15.03 8.73 -3.22
N SER A 60 -15.42 7.48 -3.50
CA SER A 60 -16.75 7.12 -4.03
C SER A 60 -17.98 7.56 -3.22
N GLY A 61 -17.83 8.33 -2.13
CA GLY A 61 -18.89 8.74 -1.20
C GLY A 61 -19.42 7.59 -0.34
N LYS A 62 -19.05 6.34 -0.66
CA LYS A 62 -19.49 5.15 0.05
C LYS A 62 -18.84 5.09 1.43
N LYS A 63 -19.65 4.81 2.45
CA LYS A 63 -19.16 4.52 3.79
C LYS A 63 -18.24 3.30 3.73
N ARG A 64 -17.17 3.31 4.52
CA ARG A 64 -16.29 2.14 4.69
C ARG A 64 -17.12 0.99 5.29
N GLY A 65 -17.03 -0.21 4.73
CA GLY A 65 -17.75 -1.38 5.22
C GLY A 65 -18.37 -2.20 4.08
N GLY A 66 -19.19 -3.18 4.45
CA GLY A 66 -19.98 -3.97 3.50
C GLY A 66 -20.99 -3.09 2.75
N GLN A 67 -21.48 -3.59 1.62
CA GLN A 67 -22.49 -2.86 0.85
C GLN A 67 -23.82 -2.82 1.63
N PRO A 68 -24.68 -1.80 1.41
CA PRO A 68 -26.01 -1.75 2.03
C PRO A 68 -26.80 -3.04 1.78
N GLY A 69 -27.39 -3.61 2.83
CA GLY A 69 -28.13 -4.88 2.76
C GLY A 69 -27.30 -6.14 3.05
N HIS A 70 -25.96 -6.06 3.08
CA HIS A 70 -25.13 -7.17 3.52
C HIS A 70 -25.05 -7.22 5.04
N LYS A 71 -25.49 -8.34 5.63
CA LYS A 71 -25.29 -8.59 7.06
C LYS A 71 -23.80 -8.76 7.32
N GLY A 72 -23.23 -7.90 8.16
CA GLY A 72 -21.85 -8.07 8.60
C GLY A 72 -21.72 -9.36 9.40
N LEU A 73 -20.81 -10.25 8.98
CA LEU A 73 -20.40 -11.41 9.76
C LEU A 73 -19.09 -11.06 10.49
N THR A 74 -19.18 -10.77 11.78
CA THR A 74 -18.01 -10.58 12.64
C THR A 74 -17.80 -11.84 13.48
N ARG A 75 -16.57 -12.35 13.54
CA ARG A 75 -16.22 -13.45 14.45
C ARG A 75 -16.40 -12.98 15.89
N ALA A 76 -17.20 -13.69 16.68
CA ALA A 76 -17.32 -13.44 18.11
C ALA A 76 -16.02 -13.79 18.83
N LEU A 77 -15.69 -13.06 19.90
CA LEU A 77 -14.61 -13.46 20.79
C LEU A 77 -14.98 -14.78 21.47
N VAL A 78 -13.99 -15.67 21.58
CA VAL A 78 -14.14 -16.95 22.26
C VAL A 78 -14.02 -16.72 23.77
N ALA A 79 -14.84 -17.42 24.56
CA ALA A 79 -14.76 -17.38 26.02
C ALA A 79 -13.40 -17.89 26.52
N GLU A 80 -12.90 -17.35 27.64
CA GLU A 80 -11.57 -17.68 28.20
C GLU A 80 -11.40 -19.19 28.46
N GLU A 81 -12.45 -19.87 28.87
CA GLU A 81 -12.49 -21.33 29.10
C GLU A 81 -12.17 -22.17 27.86
N LYS A 82 -12.41 -21.61 26.67
CA LYS A 82 -12.20 -22.28 25.37
C LYS A 82 -10.88 -21.88 24.71
N VAL A 83 -10.05 -21.09 25.40
CA VAL A 83 -8.72 -20.69 24.94
C VAL A 83 -7.73 -21.79 25.26
N SER A 84 -6.93 -22.21 24.28
CA SER A 84 -5.96 -23.29 24.44
C SER A 84 -4.76 -22.87 25.30
N GLU A 85 -4.21 -21.69 25.05
CA GLU A 85 -3.12 -21.14 25.84
C GLU A 85 -3.16 -19.61 25.84
N PHE A 86 -2.62 -18.98 26.88
CA PHE A 86 -2.37 -17.55 26.91
C PHE A 86 -0.89 -17.29 26.73
N LYS A 87 -0.54 -16.47 25.73
CA LYS A 87 0.84 -15.99 25.53
C LYS A 87 0.94 -14.58 26.06
N HIS A 88 1.82 -14.40 27.04
CA HIS A 88 2.15 -13.08 27.56
C HIS A 88 3.22 -12.45 26.66
N LEU A 89 2.84 -11.38 25.96
CA LEU A 89 3.77 -10.60 25.15
C LEU A 89 4.30 -9.44 25.98
N PHE A 90 5.62 -9.41 26.17
CA PHE A 90 6.31 -8.37 26.92
C PHE A 90 7.50 -7.86 26.11
N PRO A 91 7.59 -6.54 25.82
CA PRO A 91 8.72 -5.99 25.09
C PRO A 91 9.99 -6.06 25.94
N SER A 92 11.10 -6.50 25.35
CA SER A 92 12.39 -6.56 26.04
C SER A 92 12.93 -5.17 26.37
N GLU A 93 12.62 -4.18 25.54
CA GLU A 93 13.16 -2.82 25.60
C GLU A 93 12.07 -1.79 25.37
N CYS A 94 12.28 -0.58 25.89
CA CYS A 94 11.39 0.55 25.62
C CYS A 94 11.58 1.06 24.19
N GLU A 95 10.50 1.20 23.42
CA GLU A 95 10.54 1.75 22.05
C GLU A 95 11.02 3.22 21.98
N ASN A 96 11.05 3.93 23.11
CA ASN A 96 11.45 5.34 23.17
C ASN A 96 12.89 5.54 23.68
N CYS A 97 13.28 4.86 24.76
CA CYS A 97 14.60 5.04 25.38
C CYS A 97 15.54 3.83 25.25
N TRP A 98 15.08 2.73 24.67
CA TRP A 98 15.87 1.52 24.40
C TRP A 98 16.50 0.88 25.64
N VAL A 99 16.01 1.24 26.83
CA VAL A 99 16.44 0.64 28.10
C VAL A 99 15.69 -0.68 28.30
N PRO A 100 16.37 -1.74 28.80
CA PRO A 100 15.73 -3.01 29.12
C PRO A 100 14.61 -2.84 30.15
N LEU A 101 13.45 -3.43 29.86
CA LEU A 101 12.28 -3.40 30.72
C LEU A 101 12.25 -4.66 31.59
N SER A 102 12.05 -4.50 32.90
CA SER A 102 11.92 -5.64 33.82
C SER A 102 10.56 -6.32 33.64
N ARG A 103 10.57 -7.65 33.45
CA ARG A 103 9.37 -8.49 33.27
C ARG A 103 8.36 -8.38 34.42
N ASP A 104 8.84 -8.07 35.61
CA ASP A 104 8.03 -8.03 36.83
C ASP A 104 7.23 -6.72 36.98
N GLY A 105 7.29 -5.82 35.97
CA GLY A 105 6.64 -4.50 36.03
C GLY A 105 7.23 -3.55 37.09
N GLY A 106 8.29 -3.98 37.79
CA GLY A 106 8.95 -3.21 38.82
C GLY A 106 9.83 -2.12 38.23
N THR A 107 9.56 -0.86 38.58
CA THR A 107 10.42 0.28 38.27
C THR A 107 11.64 0.31 39.20
N ARG A 108 12.51 -0.71 39.18
CA ARG A 108 13.77 -0.66 39.94
C ARG A 108 14.85 -0.05 39.05
N GLY A 109 15.14 1.24 39.27
CA GLY A 109 16.30 1.92 38.70
C GLY A 109 16.12 2.66 37.38
N LEU A 110 14.90 2.77 36.83
CA LEU A 110 14.66 3.64 35.68
C LEU A 110 14.44 5.08 36.15
N THR A 111 15.30 6.00 35.72
CA THR A 111 15.23 7.45 36.00
C THR A 111 13.99 8.13 35.39
N LYS A 112 13.19 7.39 34.62
CA LYS A 112 11.92 7.82 34.01
C LYS A 112 10.90 6.70 34.19
N LYS A 113 9.64 7.06 34.50
CA LYS A 113 8.53 6.11 34.64
C LYS A 113 8.25 5.39 33.31
N CYS A 114 9.02 4.35 33.01
CA CYS A 114 8.74 3.45 31.89
C CYS A 114 7.83 2.34 32.41
N SER A 115 6.53 2.45 32.13
CA SER A 115 5.57 1.39 32.43
C SER A 115 5.37 0.52 31.20
N SER A 116 5.69 -0.76 31.29
CA SER A 116 5.18 -1.76 30.37
C SER A 116 3.85 -2.31 30.89
N ARG A 117 2.90 -2.55 29.99
CA ARG A 117 1.67 -3.28 30.29
C ARG A 117 1.80 -4.68 29.70
N LEU A 118 1.66 -5.70 30.54
CA LEU A 118 1.57 -7.08 30.09
C LEU A 118 0.30 -7.25 29.24
N VAL A 119 0.45 -7.70 27.99
CA VAL A 119 -0.68 -8.05 27.15
C VAL A 119 -0.75 -9.58 27.07
N SER A 120 -1.79 -10.15 27.67
CA SER A 120 -2.13 -11.56 27.52
C SER A 120 -2.96 -11.71 26.25
N VAL A 121 -2.46 -12.45 25.27
CA VAL A 121 -3.25 -12.77 24.06
C VAL A 121 -3.72 -14.23 24.14
N PRO A 122 -5.03 -14.50 23.97
CA PRO A 122 -5.52 -15.86 23.86
C PRO A 122 -5.04 -16.45 22.52
N PHE A 123 -4.35 -17.58 22.59
CA PHE A 123 -3.89 -18.33 21.43
C PHE A 123 -4.69 -19.63 21.37
N GLY A 124 -5.52 -19.79 20.34
CA GLY A 124 -6.47 -20.90 20.24
C GLY A 124 -6.70 -21.33 18.80
N VAL A 125 -6.53 -22.62 18.58
CA VAL A 125 -6.59 -23.40 17.33
C VAL A 125 -7.87 -23.18 16.51
N THR A 126 -7.81 -22.31 15.52
CA THR A 126 -8.19 -22.57 14.12
C THR A 126 -7.43 -21.54 13.28
N THR A 127 -7.08 -21.88 12.04
CA THR A 127 -6.38 -21.00 11.10
C THR A 127 -7.04 -19.62 11.02
N GLU A 128 -6.57 -18.64 11.79
CA GLU A 128 -6.69 -17.20 11.52
C GLU A 128 -6.10 -16.36 12.66
N ARG A 129 -5.03 -15.65 12.28
CA ARG A 129 -4.35 -14.54 12.93
C ARG A 129 -5.23 -13.79 13.95
N SER A 130 -4.98 -14.04 15.24
CA SER A 130 -5.46 -13.19 16.34
C SER A 130 -4.99 -11.76 16.11
N ARG A 131 -5.89 -10.87 15.66
CA ARG A 131 -5.64 -9.42 15.70
C ARG A 131 -5.77 -8.95 17.13
N ALA A 132 -4.70 -9.13 17.91
CA ALA A 132 -4.49 -8.28 19.06
C ALA A 132 -4.22 -6.88 18.52
N SER A 133 -5.19 -5.97 18.61
CA SER A 133 -4.90 -4.55 18.47
C SER A 133 -4.10 -4.13 19.70
N ALA A 134 -2.79 -4.33 19.62
CA ALA A 134 -1.82 -3.78 20.55
C ALA A 134 -1.78 -2.26 20.34
N ASN A 135 -2.76 -1.55 20.92
CA ASN A 135 -2.69 -0.11 21.02
C ASN A 135 -1.90 0.21 22.29
N THR A 136 -0.58 0.02 22.21
CA THR A 136 0.33 0.28 23.32
C THR A 136 0.93 1.67 23.12
N LEU A 137 0.30 2.68 23.74
CA LEU A 137 0.97 3.95 23.97
C LEU A 137 1.98 3.73 25.10
N LEU A 138 3.20 3.28 24.77
CA LEU A 138 4.36 3.31 25.67
C LEU A 138 4.86 4.76 25.76
N ALA A 139 4.12 5.59 26.49
CA ALA A 139 4.55 6.96 26.74
C ALA A 139 5.58 6.98 27.86
N CYS A 140 6.82 7.31 27.53
CA CYS A 140 7.81 7.73 28.51
C CYS A 140 7.30 9.03 29.15
N GLY A 141 6.89 8.98 30.42
CA GLY A 141 6.50 10.18 31.16
C GLY A 141 7.63 11.20 31.12
N ARG A 142 7.30 12.41 30.67
CA ARG A 142 8.22 13.54 30.60
C ARG A 142 8.66 13.97 32.00
#